data_AF-A0A3D3XW33-F1
#
_entry.id   AF-A0A3D3XW33-F1
#
_cell.length_a   1.000
_cell.length_b   1.000
_cell.length_c   1.000
_cell.angle_alpha   90.00
_cell.angle_beta   90.00
_cell.angle_gamma   90.00
#
_symmetry.space_group_name_H-M   'P 1'
#
loop_
_entity.id
_entity.type
_entity.pdbx_description
1 polymer ?
#
loop_
_entity_poly.entity_id
_entity_poly.type
_entity_poly.pdbx_seq_one_letter_code
_entity_poly.pdbx_strand_id
1 'polypeptide(L)'
;MGFIAFYFISSRVIEGVLTPGDYGVLFYYYSWLSGAVTALPYLWIRIQADVPGIRRVFFLMDLPSEADRSGEELESINNAITLHRVSLTFADGRQALDDVSLEFKKGEITALVGPTGSGKTSLAYLIPEFYAPTRGSIEVDGVDTQNIALSSIRSHVSYVFQETQLFSDSILDNIRYGNPTASREEVERAAQTAGAHGFISDLPDGYETLLGTVTSKISVGQKQRIAIARGLVKPASVLILDEPTSALDPETESYLVQALHEAAKDKLVVIIAHRLSTIVNAGKIVFLEAGRVVEQGTHEQLMTVESGHYRAFVELQSSSKTGLS
;
A
#
# COMPACT_ATOMS: atom_id res chain seq x y z
N MET A 1 45.60 14.58 -41.09
CA MET A 1 45.71 13.28 -41.79
C MET A 1 45.29 13.35 -43.26
N GLY A 2 44.19 14.03 -43.63
CA GLY A 2 43.69 14.04 -45.02
C GLY A 2 44.65 14.60 -46.09
N PHE A 3 45.36 15.70 -45.80
CA PHE A 3 46.24 16.33 -46.81
C PHE A 3 47.51 15.54 -47.11
N ILE A 4 48.08 14.83 -46.13
CA ILE A 4 49.30 14.03 -46.32
C ILE A 4 48.97 12.76 -47.12
N ALA A 5 47.87 12.08 -46.77
CA ALA A 5 47.38 10.94 -47.53
C ALA A 5 46.99 11.34 -48.97
N PHE A 6 46.33 12.49 -49.15
CA PHE A 6 46.00 13.04 -50.46
C PHE A 6 47.25 13.27 -51.31
N TYR A 7 48.29 13.91 -50.74
CA TYR A 7 49.52 14.22 -51.46
C TYR A 7 50.30 12.96 -51.83
N PHE A 8 50.41 11.99 -50.91
CA PHE A 8 51.10 10.72 -51.13
C PHE A 8 50.42 9.82 -52.17
N ILE A 9 49.09 9.73 -52.14
CA ILE A 9 48.36 8.91 -53.13
C ILE A 9 48.39 9.61 -54.49
N SER A 10 48.26 10.94 -54.54
CA SER A 10 48.34 11.71 -55.78
C SER A 10 49.71 11.60 -56.45
N SER A 11 50.81 11.62 -55.68
CA SER A 11 52.16 11.46 -56.24
C SER A 11 52.36 10.09 -56.87
N ARG A 12 51.81 9.01 -56.27
CA ARG A 12 51.86 7.65 -56.82
C ARG A 12 51.03 7.45 -58.09
N VAL A 13 49.96 8.23 -58.26
CA VAL A 13 49.18 8.28 -59.51
C VAL A 13 49.97 9.01 -60.60
N ILE A 14 50.62 10.12 -60.26
CA ILE A 14 51.48 10.88 -61.20
C ILE A 14 52.70 10.06 -61.65
N GLU A 15 53.27 9.26 -60.75
CA GLU A 15 54.38 8.33 -61.04
C GLU A 15 53.95 7.10 -61.88
N GLY A 16 52.65 6.94 -62.18
CA GLY A 16 52.12 5.84 -62.98
C GLY A 16 52.02 4.50 -62.26
N VAL A 17 52.23 4.47 -60.95
CA VAL A 17 52.17 3.27 -60.10
C VAL A 17 50.71 2.91 -59.75
N LEU A 18 49.84 3.90 -59.66
CA LEU A 18 48.40 3.75 -59.39
C LEU A 18 47.58 4.36 -60.52
N THR A 19 46.44 3.75 -60.84
CA THR A 19 45.48 4.34 -61.78
C THR A 19 44.63 5.42 -61.09
N PRO A 20 44.03 6.36 -61.86
CA PRO A 20 43.05 7.28 -61.31
C PRO A 20 41.83 6.58 -60.67
N GLY A 21 41.50 5.36 -61.11
CA GLY A 21 40.47 4.52 -60.49
C GLY A 21 40.87 4.04 -59.10
N ASP A 22 42.13 3.63 -58.92
CA ASP A 22 42.66 3.19 -57.62
C ASP A 22 42.65 4.32 -56.59
N TYR A 23 42.88 5.57 -57.01
CA TYR A 23 42.73 6.74 -56.15
C TYR A 23 41.30 6.88 -55.61
N GLY A 24 40.29 6.73 -56.48
CA GLY A 24 38.88 6.80 -56.07
C GLY A 24 38.51 5.72 -55.05
N VAL A 25 39.02 4.50 -55.25
CA VAL A 25 38.82 3.37 -54.33
C VAL A 25 39.50 3.61 -52.99
N LEU A 26 40.75 4.10 -52.97
CA LEU A 26 41.48 4.41 -51.74
C LEU A 26 40.83 5.56 -50.96
N PHE A 27 40.36 6.59 -51.65
CA PHE A 27 39.64 7.70 -51.01
C PHE A 27 38.32 7.24 -50.39
N TYR A 28 37.59 6.37 -51.07
CA TYR A 28 36.37 5.75 -50.54
C TYR A 28 36.65 4.93 -49.28
N TYR A 29 37.66 4.05 -49.30
CA TYR A 29 38.06 3.27 -48.13
C TYR A 29 38.53 4.14 -46.96
N TYR A 30 39.32 5.18 -47.23
CA TYR A 30 39.75 6.12 -46.20
C TYR A 30 38.56 6.84 -45.56
N SER A 31 37.61 7.31 -46.37
CA SER A 31 36.41 7.99 -45.89
C SER A 31 35.58 7.06 -45.00
N TRP A 32 35.36 5.81 -45.43
CA TRP A 32 34.64 4.81 -44.65
C TRP A 32 35.35 4.46 -43.34
N LEU A 33 36.66 4.22 -43.38
CA LEU A 33 37.48 3.92 -42.20
C LEU A 33 37.49 5.11 -41.22
N SER A 34 37.59 6.34 -41.73
CA SER A 34 37.56 7.54 -40.89
C SER A 34 36.23 7.70 -40.17
N GLY A 35 35.11 7.38 -40.82
CA GLY A 35 33.78 7.38 -40.21
C GLY A 35 33.65 6.33 -39.10
N ALA A 36 34.21 5.13 -39.31
CA ALA A 36 34.25 4.11 -38.27
C ALA A 36 35.11 4.54 -37.07
N VAL A 37 36.26 5.15 -37.31
CA VAL A 37 37.16 5.64 -36.26
C VAL A 37 36.53 6.79 -35.46
N THR A 38 35.81 7.71 -36.11
CA THR A 38 35.12 8.80 -35.41
C THR A 38 33.90 8.31 -34.64
N ALA A 39 33.23 7.24 -35.07
CA ALA A 39 32.11 6.65 -34.35
C ALA A 39 32.49 6.01 -33.00
N LEU A 40 33.73 5.47 -32.88
CA LEU A 40 34.19 4.78 -31.66
C LEU A 40 34.16 5.65 -30.39
N PRO A 41 34.70 6.89 -30.38
CA PRO A 41 34.56 7.80 -29.24
C PRO A 41 33.11 8.10 -28.86
N TYR A 42 32.22 8.29 -29.83
CA TYR A 42 30.80 8.53 -29.55
C TYR A 42 30.14 7.32 -28.91
N LEU A 43 30.44 6.11 -29.40
CA LEU A 43 29.97 4.88 -28.78
C LEU A 43 30.49 4.75 -27.35
N TRP A 44 31.76 5.05 -27.12
CA TRP A 44 32.36 5.01 -25.77
C TRP A 44 31.67 5.98 -24.81
N ILE A 45 31.46 7.24 -25.21
CA ILE A 45 30.74 8.23 -24.40
C ILE A 45 29.31 7.76 -24.11
N ARG A 46 28.62 7.20 -25.12
CA ARG A 46 27.26 6.68 -24.95
C ARG A 46 27.21 5.53 -23.96
N ILE A 47 28.14 4.56 -24.06
CA ILE A 47 28.25 3.46 -23.09
C ILE A 47 28.46 4.02 -21.68
N GLN A 48 29.38 4.98 -21.51
CA GLN A 48 29.62 5.58 -20.19
C GLN A 48 28.39 6.31 -19.64
N ALA A 49 27.59 6.96 -20.49
CA ALA A 49 26.35 7.63 -20.09
C ALA A 49 25.24 6.64 -19.70
N ASP A 50 25.17 5.48 -20.36
CA ASP A 50 24.13 4.46 -20.11
C ASP A 50 24.47 3.55 -18.90
N VAL A 51 25.76 3.34 -18.60
CA VAL A 51 26.22 2.46 -17.50
C VAL A 51 25.60 2.78 -16.14
N PRO A 52 25.48 4.03 -15.67
CA PRO A 52 24.81 4.35 -14.41
C PRO A 52 23.33 3.93 -14.37
N GLY A 53 22.61 4.12 -15.48
CA GLY A 53 21.21 3.70 -15.60
C GLY A 53 21.09 2.17 -15.52
N ILE A 54 21.94 1.46 -16.26
CA ILE A 54 22.02 0.00 -16.24
C ILE A 54 22.36 -0.52 -14.84
N ARG A 55 23.34 0.08 -14.16
CA ARG A 55 23.70 -0.28 -12.78
C ARG A 55 22.54 -0.11 -11.82
N ARG A 56 21.72 0.93 -11.98
CA ARG A 56 20.53 1.14 -11.13
C ARG A 56 19.48 0.07 -11.37
N VAL A 57 19.28 -0.35 -12.61
CA VAL A 57 18.35 -1.46 -12.94
C VAL A 57 18.84 -2.76 -12.32
N PHE A 58 20.13 -3.12 -12.50
CA PHE A 58 20.69 -4.31 -11.87
C PHE A 58 20.64 -4.26 -10.35
N PHE A 59 20.99 -3.11 -9.76
CA PHE A 59 20.86 -2.93 -8.31
C PHE A 59 19.44 -3.21 -7.81
N LEU A 60 18.40 -2.74 -8.52
CA LEU A 60 17.00 -3.01 -8.15
C LEU A 60 16.60 -4.47 -8.35
N MET A 61 17.10 -5.13 -9.41
CA MET A 61 16.85 -6.56 -9.66
C MET A 61 17.58 -7.47 -8.66
N ASP A 62 18.71 -7.03 -8.13
CA ASP A 62 19.52 -7.76 -7.15
C ASP A 62 19.04 -7.55 -5.70
N LEU A 63 18.07 -6.65 -5.45
CA LEU A 63 17.48 -6.50 -4.13
C LEU A 63 16.81 -7.82 -3.71
N PRO A 64 17.00 -8.27 -2.46
CA PRO A 64 16.33 -9.48 -1.99
C PRO A 64 14.82 -9.30 -2.10
N SER A 65 14.16 -10.24 -2.78
CA SER A 65 12.71 -10.28 -2.79
C SER A 65 12.18 -10.65 -1.41
N GLU A 66 10.98 -10.19 -1.08
CA GLU A 66 10.24 -10.76 0.04
C GLU A 66 10.13 -12.28 -0.18
N ALA A 67 10.47 -13.06 0.85
CA ALA A 67 10.45 -14.51 0.74
C ALA A 67 9.01 -14.97 0.53
N ASP A 68 8.69 -15.46 -0.68
CA ASP A 68 7.43 -16.14 -0.92
C ASP A 68 7.50 -17.49 -0.20
N ARG A 69 6.98 -17.53 1.02
CA ARG A 69 6.97 -18.74 1.84
C ARG A 69 6.02 -19.73 1.18
N SER A 70 6.54 -20.88 0.75
CA SER A 70 5.72 -22.02 0.38
C SER A 70 5.15 -22.64 1.66
N GLY A 71 3.85 -22.45 1.90
CA GLY A 71 3.15 -22.99 3.06
C GLY A 71 1.76 -23.49 2.69
N GLU A 72 0.96 -23.80 3.70
CA GLU A 72 -0.45 -24.20 3.51
C GLU A 72 -1.26 -23.05 2.89
N GLU A 73 -2.17 -23.38 1.99
CA GLU A 73 -3.17 -22.44 1.49
C GLU A 73 -4.43 -22.52 2.35
N LEU A 74 -4.81 -21.41 2.97
CA LEU A 74 -6.05 -21.29 3.72
C LEU A 74 -7.25 -21.21 2.77
N GLU A 75 -8.33 -21.92 3.10
CA GLU A 75 -9.63 -21.75 2.41
C GLU A 75 -10.38 -20.51 2.92
N SER A 76 -10.27 -20.19 4.21
CA SER A 76 -10.84 -19.01 4.87
C SER A 76 -10.27 -18.86 6.28
N ILE A 77 -10.28 -17.64 6.81
CA ILE A 77 -10.04 -17.34 8.23
C ILE A 77 -11.38 -17.29 8.96
N ASN A 78 -11.62 -18.22 9.88
CA ASN A 78 -12.95 -18.49 10.44
C ASN A 78 -13.10 -18.12 11.91
N ASN A 79 -12.03 -18.13 12.70
CA ASN A 79 -12.12 -17.96 14.15
C ASN A 79 -11.40 -16.69 14.60
N ALA A 80 -10.07 -16.70 14.57
CA ALA A 80 -9.28 -15.69 15.26
C ALA A 80 -7.86 -15.56 14.70
N ILE A 81 -7.29 -14.37 14.92
CA ILE A 81 -5.87 -14.10 14.73
C ILE A 81 -5.27 -13.79 16.09
N THR A 82 -4.26 -14.55 16.48
CA THR A 82 -3.65 -14.48 17.82
C THR A 82 -2.19 -14.08 17.70
N LEU A 83 -1.80 -13.06 18.47
CA LEU A 83 -0.43 -12.60 18.62
C LEU A 83 0.08 -13.10 19.96
N HIS A 84 1.22 -13.79 19.95
CA HIS A 84 1.87 -14.34 21.14
C HIS A 84 3.17 -13.59 21.42
N ARG A 85 3.14 -12.68 22.41
CA ARG A 85 4.33 -11.98 22.91
C ARG A 85 5.14 -11.30 21.82
N VAL A 86 4.43 -10.63 20.91
CA VAL A 86 5.00 -10.05 19.71
C VAL A 86 5.73 -8.74 20.01
N SER A 87 6.97 -8.64 19.56
CA SER A 87 7.71 -7.38 19.48
C SER A 87 8.03 -7.05 18.03
N LEU A 88 8.15 -5.76 17.72
CA LEU A 88 8.53 -5.27 16.40
C LEU A 88 9.52 -4.11 16.57
N THR A 89 10.67 -4.27 15.93
CA THR A 89 11.70 -3.23 15.83
C THR A 89 12.02 -3.01 14.36
N PHE A 90 11.93 -1.77 13.90
CA PHE A 90 12.27 -1.42 12.52
C PHE A 90 13.78 -1.52 12.28
N ALA A 91 14.19 -1.57 11.01
CA ALA A 91 15.60 -1.67 10.62
C ALA A 91 16.47 -0.49 11.12
N ASP A 92 15.85 0.66 11.40
CA ASP A 92 16.51 1.83 11.98
C ASP A 92 16.68 1.75 13.52
N GLY A 93 16.28 0.65 14.14
CA GLY A 93 16.40 0.39 15.57
C GLY A 93 15.23 0.92 16.41
N ARG A 94 14.25 1.61 15.82
CA ARG A 94 13.07 2.08 16.57
C ARG A 94 12.16 0.90 16.92
N GLN A 95 11.91 0.69 18.21
CA GLN A 95 10.96 -0.30 18.69
C GLN A 95 9.54 0.25 18.60
N ALA A 96 8.70 -0.43 17.82
CA ALA A 96 7.29 -0.06 17.60
C ALA A 96 6.33 -0.82 18.53
N LEU A 97 6.64 -2.08 18.81
CA LEU A 97 5.84 -2.96 19.67
C LEU A 97 6.74 -3.74 20.63
N ASP A 98 6.23 -4.01 21.82
CA ASP A 98 6.97 -4.69 22.87
C ASP A 98 6.08 -5.67 23.65
N ASP A 99 6.33 -6.97 23.48
CA ASP A 99 5.68 -8.05 24.23
C ASP A 99 4.14 -8.03 24.15
N VAL A 100 3.60 -7.73 22.97
CA VAL A 100 2.15 -7.62 22.74
C VAL A 100 1.54 -9.00 22.57
N SER A 101 0.58 -9.34 23.44
CA SER A 101 -0.26 -10.53 23.29
C SER A 101 -1.71 -10.10 23.12
N LEU A 102 -2.33 -10.51 22.01
CA LEU A 102 -3.67 -10.06 21.65
C LEU A 102 -4.36 -11.09 20.77
N GLU A 103 -5.67 -11.20 20.90
CA GLU A 103 -6.52 -12.05 20.07
C GLU A 103 -7.57 -11.18 19.37
N PHE A 104 -7.68 -11.30 18.06
CA PHE A 104 -8.74 -10.70 17.25
C PHE A 104 -9.73 -11.79 16.86
N LYS A 105 -11.03 -11.60 17.12
CA LYS A 105 -12.06 -12.61 16.84
C LYS A 105 -13.01 -12.19 15.74
N LYS A 106 -13.49 -13.18 14.98
CA LYS A 106 -14.67 -13.02 14.12
C LYS A 106 -15.92 -12.80 14.97
N GLY A 107 -16.86 -11.99 14.48
CA GLY A 107 -18.12 -11.69 15.20
C GLY A 107 -18.08 -10.41 16.02
N GLU A 108 -16.91 -9.82 16.25
CA GLU A 108 -16.74 -8.56 16.96
C GLU A 108 -15.85 -7.57 16.20
N ILE A 109 -16.09 -6.28 16.42
CA ILE A 109 -15.20 -5.22 15.96
C ILE A 109 -14.16 -4.98 17.05
N THR A 110 -12.88 -5.15 16.70
CA THR A 110 -11.76 -4.77 17.57
C THR A 110 -11.25 -3.38 17.21
N ALA A 111 -11.38 -2.41 18.12
CA ALA A 111 -10.84 -1.06 17.98
C ALA A 111 -9.45 -0.94 18.63
N LEU A 112 -8.46 -0.52 17.86
CA LEU A 112 -7.14 -0.14 18.33
C LEU A 112 -7.14 1.35 18.66
N VAL A 113 -6.86 1.70 19.92
CA VAL A 113 -6.96 3.06 20.46
C VAL A 113 -5.68 3.42 21.20
N GLY A 114 -5.31 4.70 21.21
CA GLY A 114 -4.14 5.19 21.93
C GLY A 114 -3.56 6.46 21.32
N PRO A 115 -2.59 7.11 21.97
CA PRO A 115 -1.94 8.31 21.46
C PRO A 115 -1.22 8.06 20.12
N THR A 116 -0.91 9.14 19.41
CA THR A 116 -0.07 9.06 18.19
C THR A 116 1.28 8.44 18.54
N GLY A 117 1.75 7.51 17.71
CA GLY A 117 3.01 6.80 17.96
C GLY A 117 2.92 5.64 18.96
N SER A 118 1.73 5.25 19.42
CA SER A 118 1.58 4.11 20.34
C SER A 118 1.78 2.72 19.72
N GLY A 119 1.92 2.64 18.40
CA GLY A 119 2.15 1.37 17.68
C GLY A 119 0.90 0.76 17.00
N LYS A 120 -0.25 1.44 16.98
CA LYS A 120 -1.52 0.92 16.39
C LYS A 120 -1.37 0.45 14.94
N THR A 121 -0.88 1.32 14.05
CA THR A 121 -0.66 1.00 12.63
C THR A 121 0.37 -0.11 12.47
N SER A 122 1.44 -0.08 13.27
CA SER A 122 2.46 -1.14 13.27
C SER A 122 1.88 -2.49 13.68
N LEU A 123 0.97 -2.53 14.66
CA LEU A 123 0.24 -3.73 15.08
C LEU A 123 -0.66 -4.25 13.95
N ALA A 124 -1.41 -3.36 13.31
CA ALA A 124 -2.29 -3.73 12.20
C ALA A 124 -1.51 -4.26 10.99
N TYR A 125 -0.31 -3.74 10.73
CA TYR A 125 0.58 -4.21 9.67
C TYR A 125 1.17 -5.61 9.90
N LEU A 126 1.16 -6.11 11.13
CA LEU A 126 1.55 -7.50 11.40
C LEU A 126 0.53 -8.51 10.87
N ILE A 127 -0.76 -8.15 10.82
CA ILE A 127 -1.83 -9.06 10.38
C ILE A 127 -1.66 -9.51 8.91
N PRO A 128 -1.46 -8.61 7.92
CA PRO A 128 -1.14 -9.02 6.54
C PRO A 128 0.35 -9.34 6.33
N GLU A 129 1.13 -9.41 7.41
CA GLU A 129 2.59 -9.54 7.40
C GLU A 129 3.28 -8.56 6.45
N PHE A 130 2.97 -7.27 6.55
CA PHE A 130 3.82 -6.24 5.92
C PHE A 130 5.15 -6.08 6.67
N TYR A 131 5.17 -6.48 7.94
CA TYR A 131 6.39 -6.67 8.72
C TYR A 131 6.32 -8.03 9.42
N ALA A 132 7.45 -8.71 9.48
CA ALA A 132 7.61 -9.87 10.33
C ALA A 132 7.89 -9.41 11.78
N PRO A 133 7.33 -10.10 12.79
CA PRO A 133 7.67 -9.81 14.19
C PRO A 133 9.15 -10.09 14.44
N THR A 134 9.82 -9.24 15.23
CA THR A 134 11.22 -9.47 15.64
C THR A 134 11.33 -10.50 16.77
N ARG A 135 10.25 -10.68 17.53
CA ARG A 135 10.08 -11.70 18.57
C ARG A 135 8.61 -12.08 18.68
N GLY A 136 8.33 -13.30 19.12
CA GLY A 136 6.97 -13.83 19.26
C GLY A 136 6.50 -14.53 17.99
N SER A 137 5.23 -14.92 17.97
CA SER A 137 4.59 -15.57 16.82
C SER A 137 3.19 -15.01 16.59
N ILE A 138 2.70 -15.20 15.37
CA ILE A 138 1.34 -14.86 14.95
C ILE A 138 0.70 -16.16 14.49
N GLU A 139 -0.53 -16.40 14.91
CA GLU A 139 -1.32 -17.57 14.53
C GLU A 139 -2.63 -17.13 13.89
N VAL A 140 -3.03 -17.83 12.84
CA VAL A 140 -4.32 -17.69 12.17
C VAL A 140 -5.08 -19.00 12.39
N ASP A 141 -6.22 -18.94 13.07
CA ASP A 141 -7.02 -20.10 13.45
C ASP A 141 -6.22 -21.21 14.18
N GLY A 142 -5.18 -20.80 14.93
CA GLY A 142 -4.29 -21.69 15.68
C GLY A 142 -3.11 -22.27 14.88
N VAL A 143 -2.95 -21.87 13.62
CA VAL A 143 -1.81 -22.24 12.77
C VAL A 143 -0.82 -21.07 12.71
N ASP A 144 0.45 -21.32 13.04
CA ASP A 144 1.51 -20.31 12.94
C ASP A 144 1.64 -19.81 11.49
N THR A 145 1.66 -18.49 11.32
CA THR A 145 1.69 -17.87 9.98
C THR A 145 2.98 -18.17 9.20
N GLN A 146 4.06 -18.58 9.87
CA GLN A 146 5.28 -19.08 9.22
C GLN A 146 5.05 -20.36 8.43
N ASN A 147 4.00 -21.13 8.74
CA ASN A 147 3.63 -22.37 8.03
C ASN A 147 2.60 -22.12 6.92
N ILE A 148 2.11 -20.89 6.76
CA ILE A 148 1.07 -20.52 5.79
C ILE A 148 1.72 -19.73 4.65
N ALA A 149 1.25 -19.95 3.42
CA ALA A 149 1.68 -19.17 2.28
C ALA A 149 1.32 -17.68 2.46
N LEU A 150 2.28 -16.78 2.27
CA LEU A 150 2.08 -15.34 2.49
C LEU A 150 1.00 -14.77 1.55
N SER A 151 0.97 -15.24 0.31
CA SER A 151 -0.06 -14.92 -0.67
C SER A 151 -1.46 -15.33 -0.20
N SER A 152 -1.57 -16.47 0.50
CA SER A 152 -2.83 -16.96 1.07
C SER A 152 -3.30 -16.11 2.26
N ILE A 153 -2.40 -15.66 3.15
CA ILE A 153 -2.78 -14.72 4.22
C ILE A 153 -3.32 -13.42 3.61
N ARG A 154 -2.59 -12.84 2.64
CA ARG A 154 -2.94 -11.55 2.03
C ARG A 154 -4.18 -11.59 1.14
N SER A 155 -4.53 -12.74 0.56
CA SER A 155 -5.79 -12.89 -0.18
C SER A 155 -7.00 -12.76 0.75
N HIS A 156 -6.89 -13.22 2.00
CA HIS A 156 -7.95 -13.17 3.02
C HIS A 156 -8.01 -11.87 3.82
N VAL A 157 -7.06 -10.94 3.64
CA VAL A 157 -7.03 -9.64 4.34
C VAL A 157 -7.35 -8.49 3.39
N SER A 158 -8.36 -7.70 3.73
CA SER A 158 -8.66 -6.41 3.10
C SER A 158 -8.16 -5.28 4.00
N TYR A 159 -7.25 -4.45 3.52
CA TYR A 159 -6.70 -3.32 4.26
C TYR A 159 -7.10 -2.00 3.60
N VAL A 160 -7.77 -1.13 4.36
CA VAL A 160 -8.12 0.23 3.95
C VAL A 160 -7.17 1.19 4.67
N PHE A 161 -6.24 1.76 3.90
CA PHE A 161 -5.22 2.68 4.42
C PHE A 161 -5.80 4.06 4.77
N GLN A 162 -5.13 4.78 5.67
CA GLN A 162 -5.43 6.18 5.98
C GLN A 162 -5.20 7.07 4.74
N GLU A 163 -4.05 6.92 4.08
CA GLU A 163 -3.76 7.58 2.80
C GLU A 163 -4.21 6.72 1.63
N THR A 164 -5.43 6.96 1.17
CA THR A 164 -5.99 6.20 0.05
C THR A 164 -5.45 6.71 -1.28
N GLN A 165 -5.15 5.81 -2.20
CA GLN A 165 -4.81 6.14 -3.59
C GLN A 165 -5.88 5.57 -4.53
N LEU A 166 -6.31 6.39 -5.48
CA LEU A 166 -7.20 5.99 -6.55
C LEU A 166 -6.39 5.90 -7.83
N PHE A 167 -6.69 4.90 -8.64
CA PHE A 167 -6.11 4.73 -9.96
C PHE A 167 -6.72 5.73 -10.93
N SER A 168 -5.96 6.10 -11.97
CA SER A 168 -6.45 6.91 -13.08
C SER A 168 -7.38 6.10 -13.99
N ASP A 169 -8.54 5.73 -13.45
CA ASP A 169 -9.54 4.86 -14.06
C ASP A 169 -10.94 5.28 -13.58
N SER A 170 -12.01 4.60 -14.03
CA SER A 170 -13.37 4.86 -13.59
C SER A 170 -13.56 4.63 -12.08
N ILE A 171 -14.56 5.26 -11.46
CA ILE A 171 -14.93 4.98 -10.07
C ILE A 171 -15.33 3.50 -9.91
N LEU A 172 -16.05 2.96 -10.91
CA LEU A 172 -16.46 1.57 -10.96
C LEU A 172 -15.24 0.63 -10.84
N ASP A 173 -14.22 0.84 -11.67
CA ASP A 173 -13.02 0.00 -11.71
C ASP A 173 -12.13 0.22 -10.50
N ASN A 174 -12.11 1.43 -9.96
CA ASN A 174 -11.46 1.70 -8.68
C ASN A 174 -12.06 0.88 -7.54
N ILE A 175 -13.38 0.71 -7.47
CA ILE A 175 -14.01 -0.14 -6.44
C ILE A 175 -13.79 -1.61 -6.78
N ARG A 176 -14.07 -2.01 -8.03
CA ARG A 176 -13.93 -3.39 -8.53
C ARG A 176 -12.50 -3.92 -8.47
N TYR A 177 -11.49 -3.06 -8.35
CA TYR A 177 -10.12 -3.48 -8.08
C TYR A 177 -10.00 -4.39 -6.85
N GLY A 178 -10.88 -4.24 -5.85
CA GLY A 178 -10.92 -5.13 -4.68
C GLY A 178 -11.39 -6.55 -5.00
N ASN A 179 -12.21 -6.71 -6.05
CA ASN A 179 -12.71 -7.99 -6.55
C ASN A 179 -12.99 -7.86 -8.06
N PRO A 180 -12.04 -8.23 -8.93
CA PRO A 180 -12.19 -8.05 -10.38
C PRO A 180 -13.40 -8.77 -10.99
N THR A 181 -13.91 -9.79 -10.31
CA THR A 181 -15.09 -10.56 -10.72
C THR A 181 -16.42 -10.02 -10.19
N ALA A 182 -16.38 -8.96 -9.37
CA ALA A 182 -17.59 -8.41 -8.78
C ALA A 182 -18.54 -7.83 -9.85
N SER A 183 -19.83 -8.13 -9.68
CA SER A 183 -20.88 -7.56 -10.52
C SER A 183 -21.04 -6.07 -10.24
N ARG A 184 -21.69 -5.34 -11.15
CA ARG A 184 -21.98 -3.92 -10.95
C ARG A 184 -22.83 -3.69 -9.69
N GLU A 185 -23.80 -4.57 -9.45
CA GLU A 185 -24.69 -4.52 -8.29
C GLU A 185 -23.92 -4.72 -6.98
N GLU A 186 -22.89 -5.58 -6.97
CA GLU A 186 -22.03 -5.76 -5.80
C GLU A 186 -21.17 -4.53 -5.54
N VAL A 187 -20.65 -3.90 -6.59
CA VAL A 187 -19.92 -2.62 -6.48
C VAL A 187 -20.82 -1.51 -5.97
N GLU A 188 -22.03 -1.38 -6.51
CA GLU A 188 -23.01 -0.38 -6.06
C GLU A 188 -23.44 -0.61 -4.61
N ARG A 189 -23.62 -1.86 -4.19
CA ARG A 189 -23.91 -2.21 -2.80
C ARG A 189 -22.76 -1.82 -1.87
N ALA A 190 -21.51 -2.15 -2.24
CA ALA A 190 -20.34 -1.76 -1.46
C ALA A 190 -20.20 -0.22 -1.37
N ALA A 191 -20.50 0.49 -2.46
CA ALA A 191 -20.51 1.94 -2.48
C ALA A 191 -21.64 2.53 -1.62
N GLN A 192 -22.82 1.91 -1.57
CA GLN A 192 -23.89 2.31 -0.66
C GLN A 192 -23.44 2.15 0.79
N THR A 193 -22.93 0.96 1.14
CA THR A 193 -22.41 0.63 2.47
C THR A 193 -21.31 1.59 2.93
N ALA A 194 -20.44 2.04 2.02
CA ALA A 194 -19.39 3.03 2.31
C ALA A 194 -19.89 4.50 2.32
N GLY A 195 -21.18 4.75 2.09
CA GLY A 195 -21.74 6.11 1.95
C GLY A 195 -21.26 6.86 0.71
N ALA A 196 -20.76 6.15 -0.29
CA ALA A 196 -20.24 6.69 -1.53
C ALA A 196 -21.30 6.83 -2.64
N HIS A 197 -22.31 5.95 -2.63
CA HIS A 197 -23.28 5.86 -3.73
C HIS A 197 -23.97 7.19 -4.05
N GLY A 198 -24.41 7.94 -3.04
CA GLY A 198 -25.12 9.21 -3.26
C GLY A 198 -24.32 10.20 -4.09
N PHE A 199 -23.09 10.53 -3.67
CA PHE A 199 -22.27 11.48 -4.42
C PHE A 199 -21.83 10.95 -5.78
N ILE A 200 -21.63 9.63 -5.92
CA ILE A 200 -21.26 9.03 -7.19
C ILE A 200 -22.42 9.20 -8.18
N SER A 201 -23.66 8.93 -7.74
CA SER A 201 -24.87 9.08 -8.57
C SER A 201 -25.15 10.54 -8.96
N ASP A 202 -24.67 11.51 -8.18
CA ASP A 202 -24.78 12.94 -8.50
C ASP A 202 -23.76 13.42 -9.56
N LEU A 203 -22.75 12.61 -9.89
CA LEU A 203 -21.79 12.94 -10.94
C LEU A 203 -22.41 12.74 -12.33
N PRO A 204 -22.05 13.56 -13.34
CA PRO A 204 -22.61 13.46 -14.69
C PRO A 204 -22.48 12.05 -15.31
N ASP A 205 -21.34 11.40 -15.08
CA ASP A 205 -21.03 10.06 -15.61
C ASP A 205 -21.20 8.95 -14.56
N GLY A 206 -21.71 9.27 -13.37
CA GLY A 206 -21.92 8.30 -12.32
C GLY A 206 -20.67 7.50 -11.97
N TYR A 207 -20.80 6.17 -11.95
CA TYR A 207 -19.72 5.21 -11.74
C TYR A 207 -18.67 5.19 -12.86
N GLU A 208 -19.01 5.64 -14.06
CA GLU A 208 -18.10 5.72 -15.22
C GLU A 208 -17.20 6.98 -15.16
N THR A 209 -17.39 7.84 -14.16
CA THR A 209 -16.55 9.04 -13.99
C THR A 209 -15.08 8.66 -13.88
N LEU A 210 -14.26 9.18 -14.80
CA LEU A 210 -12.81 8.92 -14.84
C LEU A 210 -12.06 9.75 -13.80
N LEU A 211 -11.25 9.06 -12.99
CA LEU A 211 -10.40 9.66 -11.97
C LEU A 211 -8.97 9.90 -12.49
N GLY A 212 -8.19 10.70 -11.77
CA GLY A 212 -6.78 10.96 -12.10
C GLY A 212 -6.56 11.94 -13.25
N THR A 213 -7.63 12.57 -13.75
CA THR A 213 -7.55 13.70 -14.68
C THR A 213 -7.47 15.01 -13.90
N VAL A 214 -6.85 16.05 -14.48
CA VAL A 214 -6.75 17.39 -13.85
C VAL A 214 -8.13 17.97 -13.47
N THR A 215 -9.20 17.45 -14.08
CA THR A 215 -10.59 17.85 -13.91
C THR A 215 -11.37 17.06 -12.86
N SER A 216 -10.91 15.89 -12.41
CA SER A 216 -11.64 15.07 -11.42
C SER A 216 -11.53 15.67 -10.02
N LYS A 217 -12.51 16.49 -9.62
CA LYS A 217 -12.57 17.11 -8.28
C LYS A 217 -13.23 16.17 -7.26
N ILE A 218 -12.51 15.11 -6.87
CA ILE A 218 -12.92 14.25 -5.76
C ILE A 218 -12.31 14.79 -4.46
N SER A 219 -13.14 15.03 -3.46
CA SER A 219 -12.68 15.46 -2.13
C SER A 219 -11.96 14.32 -1.41
N VAL A 220 -11.15 14.65 -0.40
CA VAL A 220 -10.45 13.65 0.42
C VAL A 220 -11.43 12.66 1.07
N GLY A 221 -12.58 13.14 1.58
CA GLY A 221 -13.61 12.28 2.16
C GLY A 221 -14.31 11.38 1.13
N GLN A 222 -14.54 11.86 -0.10
CA GLN A 222 -15.06 11.02 -1.19
C GLN A 222 -14.04 9.95 -1.60
N LYS A 223 -12.76 10.31 -1.66
CA LYS A 223 -11.65 9.38 -1.94
C LYS A 223 -11.61 8.23 -0.92
N GLN A 224 -11.74 8.59 0.36
CA GLN A 224 -11.78 7.62 1.46
C GLN A 224 -12.96 6.65 1.32
N ARG A 225 -14.15 7.16 1.02
CA ARG A 225 -15.35 6.33 0.82
C ARG A 225 -15.21 5.36 -0.34
N ILE A 226 -14.59 5.77 -1.45
CA ILE A 226 -14.30 4.88 -2.59
C ILE A 226 -13.33 3.76 -2.16
N ALA A 227 -12.31 4.08 -1.37
CA ALA A 227 -11.37 3.08 -0.88
C ALA A 227 -11.99 2.12 0.15
N ILE A 228 -12.90 2.60 1.00
CA ILE A 228 -13.69 1.75 1.90
C ILE A 228 -14.56 0.81 1.07
N ALA A 229 -15.26 1.29 0.05
CA ALA A 229 -16.05 0.46 -0.86
C ALA A 229 -15.18 -0.61 -1.55
N ARG A 230 -13.98 -0.25 -2.02
CA ARG A 230 -12.98 -1.18 -2.56
C ARG A 230 -12.60 -2.26 -1.54
N GLY A 231 -12.42 -1.87 -0.28
CA GLY A 231 -12.11 -2.81 0.80
C GLY A 231 -13.27 -3.76 1.11
N LEU A 232 -14.51 -3.27 1.05
CA LEU A 232 -15.73 -4.03 1.34
C LEU A 232 -16.08 -5.04 0.24
N VAL A 233 -15.85 -4.70 -1.04
CA VAL A 233 -16.15 -5.59 -2.17
C VAL A 233 -15.17 -6.77 -2.27
N LYS A 234 -13.97 -6.65 -1.68
CA LYS A 234 -13.00 -7.74 -1.61
C LYS A 234 -13.59 -8.93 -0.82
N PRO A 235 -13.58 -10.16 -1.37
CA PRO A 235 -14.04 -11.36 -0.67
C PRO A 235 -12.99 -11.83 0.35
N ALA A 236 -12.75 -11.00 1.36
CA ALA A 236 -11.79 -11.22 2.43
C ALA A 236 -12.51 -11.50 3.75
N SER A 237 -12.01 -12.47 4.51
CA SER A 237 -12.50 -12.84 5.84
C SER A 237 -12.03 -11.87 6.94
N VAL A 238 -10.99 -11.06 6.66
CA VAL A 238 -10.43 -10.06 7.58
C VAL A 238 -10.52 -8.68 6.91
N LEU A 239 -11.05 -7.70 7.64
CA LEU A 239 -11.15 -6.30 7.21
C LEU A 239 -10.46 -5.40 8.23
N ILE A 240 -9.44 -4.67 7.78
CA ILE A 240 -8.68 -3.72 8.58
C ILE A 240 -8.94 -2.32 8.03
N LEU A 241 -9.37 -1.39 8.87
CA LEU A 241 -9.57 0.01 8.50
C LEU A 241 -8.70 0.93 9.34
N ASP A 242 -7.83 1.67 8.67
CA ASP A 242 -6.96 2.67 9.30
C ASP A 242 -7.59 4.06 9.21
N GLU A 243 -8.12 4.56 10.32
CA GLU A 243 -8.83 5.83 10.43
C GLU A 243 -9.94 6.08 9.36
N PRO A 244 -10.89 5.16 9.18
CA PRO A 244 -11.86 5.25 8.08
C PRO A 244 -12.80 6.47 8.16
N THR A 245 -12.97 7.07 9.34
CA THR A 245 -13.97 8.10 9.62
C THR A 245 -13.41 9.51 9.71
N SER A 246 -12.09 9.70 9.55
CA SER A 246 -11.41 10.99 9.74
C SER A 246 -11.99 12.13 8.90
N ALA A 247 -12.40 11.84 7.66
CA ALA A 247 -12.94 12.79 6.68
C ALA A 247 -14.46 12.68 6.47
N LEU A 248 -15.19 11.97 7.34
CA LEU A 248 -16.65 11.78 7.23
C LEU A 248 -17.42 12.74 8.14
N ASP A 249 -18.58 13.17 7.66
CA ASP A 249 -19.61 13.82 8.46
C ASP A 249 -20.27 12.83 9.44
N PRO A 250 -20.91 13.31 10.53
CA PRO A 250 -21.44 12.42 11.56
C PRO A 250 -22.53 11.44 11.09
N GLU A 251 -23.35 11.83 10.11
CA GLU A 251 -24.43 10.98 9.60
C GLU A 251 -23.86 9.80 8.80
N THR A 252 -22.95 10.10 7.86
CA THR A 252 -22.24 9.09 7.08
C THR A 252 -21.37 8.18 7.96
N GLU A 253 -20.75 8.72 9.01
CA GLU A 253 -19.99 7.94 9.98
C GLU A 253 -20.85 6.91 10.71
N SER A 254 -22.03 7.30 11.21
CA SER A 254 -22.95 6.39 11.90
C SER A 254 -23.39 5.23 11.00
N TYR A 255 -23.75 5.56 9.76
CA TYR A 255 -24.14 4.56 8.76
C TYR A 255 -23.01 3.56 8.47
N LEU A 256 -21.78 4.06 8.30
CA LEU A 256 -20.61 3.21 8.08
C LEU A 256 -20.34 2.29 9.28
N VAL A 257 -20.42 2.80 10.51
CA VAL A 257 -20.23 1.98 11.72
C VAL A 257 -21.26 0.85 11.78
N GLN A 258 -22.54 1.15 11.50
CA GLN A 258 -23.59 0.13 11.45
C GLN A 258 -23.32 -0.93 10.36
N ALA A 259 -22.87 -0.50 9.19
CA ALA A 259 -22.46 -1.38 8.11
C ALA A 259 -21.28 -2.28 8.50
N LEU A 260 -20.29 -1.75 9.22
CA LEU A 260 -19.15 -2.52 9.73
C LEU A 260 -19.59 -3.54 10.79
N HIS A 261 -20.60 -3.24 11.60
CA HIS A 261 -21.19 -4.21 12.52
C HIS A 261 -21.86 -5.37 11.78
N GLU A 262 -22.56 -5.09 10.69
CA GLU A 262 -23.14 -6.14 9.85
C GLU A 262 -22.03 -7.00 9.23
N ALA A 263 -20.98 -6.36 8.68
CA ALA A 263 -19.83 -7.06 8.12
C ALA A 263 -19.09 -7.90 9.16
N ALA A 264 -19.03 -7.46 10.42
CA ALA A 264 -18.35 -8.17 11.50
C ALA A 264 -19.02 -9.51 11.87
N LYS A 265 -20.28 -9.76 11.48
CA LYS A 265 -20.92 -11.07 11.67
C LYS A 265 -20.18 -12.17 10.92
N ASP A 266 -19.74 -11.86 9.70
CA ASP A 266 -19.11 -12.81 8.79
C ASP A 266 -17.61 -12.55 8.56
N LYS A 267 -17.07 -11.46 9.10
CA LYS A 267 -15.66 -11.06 8.98
C LYS A 267 -15.05 -10.73 10.34
N LEU A 268 -13.74 -10.91 10.46
CA LEU A 268 -12.94 -10.32 11.52
C LEU A 268 -12.69 -8.86 11.17
N VAL A 269 -13.08 -7.91 12.01
CA VAL A 269 -12.97 -6.48 11.73
C VAL A 269 -12.05 -5.80 12.73
N VAL A 270 -10.99 -5.16 12.24
CA VAL A 270 -10.07 -4.35 13.04
C VAL A 270 -10.14 -2.91 12.58
N ILE A 271 -10.33 -1.99 13.52
CA ILE A 271 -10.38 -0.55 13.23
C ILE A 271 -9.34 0.17 14.05
N ILE A 272 -8.47 0.93 13.40
CA ILE A 272 -7.63 1.92 14.09
C ILE A 272 -8.45 3.19 14.22
N ALA A 273 -8.91 3.47 15.43
CA ALA A 273 -9.90 4.51 15.68
C ALA A 273 -9.29 5.70 16.41
N HIS A 274 -9.55 6.89 15.86
CA HIS A 274 -9.23 8.18 16.49
C HIS A 274 -10.49 8.95 16.95
N ARG A 275 -11.68 8.52 16.51
CA ARG A 275 -12.97 9.14 16.86
C ARG A 275 -13.72 8.33 17.92
N LEU A 276 -14.19 9.01 18.97
CA LEU A 276 -14.96 8.40 20.06
C LEU A 276 -16.19 7.61 19.59
N SER A 277 -16.92 8.10 18.59
CA SER A 277 -18.08 7.43 18.00
C SER A 277 -17.75 6.03 17.48
N THR A 278 -16.60 5.86 16.84
CA THR A 278 -16.14 4.54 16.35
C THR A 278 -15.63 3.67 17.51
N ILE A 279 -14.99 4.28 18.51
CA ILE A 279 -14.44 3.58 19.68
C ILE A 279 -15.55 2.99 20.55
N VAL A 280 -16.55 3.80 20.91
CA VAL A 280 -17.61 3.44 21.88
C VAL A 280 -18.44 2.25 21.39
N ASN A 281 -18.65 2.16 20.07
CA ASN A 281 -19.44 1.09 19.48
C ASN A 281 -18.64 -0.21 19.23
N ALA A 282 -17.33 -0.24 19.48
CA ALA A 282 -16.55 -1.45 19.27
C ALA A 282 -16.88 -2.54 20.30
N GLY A 283 -16.96 -3.80 19.84
CA GLY A 283 -17.19 -4.96 20.72
C GLY A 283 -16.00 -5.21 21.65
N LYS A 284 -14.79 -4.90 21.18
CA LYS A 284 -13.54 -4.97 21.93
C LYS A 284 -12.69 -3.74 21.66
N ILE A 285 -12.18 -3.13 22.71
CA ILE A 285 -11.22 -2.03 22.63
C ILE A 285 -9.89 -2.54 23.15
N VAL A 286 -8.82 -2.19 22.44
CA VAL A 286 -7.43 -2.42 22.83
C VAL A 286 -6.74 -1.08 22.91
N PHE A 287 -6.38 -0.67 24.12
CA PHE A 287 -5.67 0.58 24.36
C PHE A 287 -4.16 0.32 24.36
N LEU A 288 -3.46 0.90 23.37
CA LEU A 288 -2.03 0.83 23.20
C LEU A 288 -1.36 2.12 23.68
N GLU A 289 -0.27 1.96 24.44
CA GLU A 289 0.62 3.05 24.82
C GLU A 289 2.07 2.55 24.78
N ALA A 290 2.98 3.36 24.22
CA ALA A 290 4.41 3.04 24.12
C ALA A 290 4.71 1.62 23.57
N GLY A 291 3.94 1.16 22.57
CA GLY A 291 4.13 -0.14 21.93
C GLY A 291 3.61 -1.34 22.73
N ARG A 292 2.88 -1.12 23.82
CA ARG A 292 2.33 -2.18 24.68
C ARG A 292 0.81 -2.07 24.77
N VAL A 293 0.14 -3.20 24.97
CA VAL A 293 -1.29 -3.23 25.34
C VAL A 293 -1.38 -2.95 26.84
N VAL A 294 -1.98 -1.81 27.20
CA VAL A 294 -2.12 -1.39 28.61
C VAL A 294 -3.48 -1.82 29.15
N GLU A 295 -4.53 -1.66 28.36
CA GLU A 295 -5.91 -1.96 28.75
C GLU A 295 -6.66 -2.61 27.59
N GLN A 296 -7.60 -3.51 27.90
CA GLN A 296 -8.50 -4.10 26.93
C GLN A 296 -9.86 -4.45 27.56
N GLY A 297 -10.93 -4.31 26.80
CA GLY A 297 -12.29 -4.56 27.27
C GLY A 297 -13.34 -3.82 26.44
N THR A 298 -14.59 -3.80 26.90
CA THR A 298 -15.63 -2.94 26.31
C THR A 298 -15.47 -1.49 26.78
N HIS A 299 -16.10 -0.54 26.07
CA HIS A 299 -16.10 0.86 26.47
C HIS A 299 -16.55 1.03 27.94
N GLU A 300 -17.67 0.40 28.31
CA GLU A 300 -18.23 0.47 29.65
C GLU A 300 -17.26 -0.05 30.72
N GLN A 301 -16.61 -1.20 30.45
CA GLN A 301 -15.63 -1.79 31.36
C GLN A 301 -14.44 -0.85 31.58
N LEU A 302 -13.87 -0.31 30.50
CA LEU A 302 -12.68 0.54 30.58
C LEU A 302 -12.98 1.90 31.23
N MET A 303 -14.18 2.44 31.08
CA MET A 303 -14.59 3.69 31.73
C MET A 303 -14.80 3.56 33.24
N THR A 304 -15.02 2.35 33.76
CA THR A 304 -15.17 2.12 35.21
C THR A 304 -13.86 2.22 35.98
N VAL A 305 -12.71 2.13 35.30
CA VAL A 305 -11.38 2.22 35.92
C VAL A 305 -11.07 3.68 36.22
N GLU A 306 -11.12 4.08 37.50
CA GLU A 306 -10.96 5.49 37.93
C GLU A 306 -9.62 6.10 37.48
N SER A 307 -8.54 5.33 37.52
CA SER A 307 -7.20 5.72 37.06
C SER A 307 -6.83 5.03 35.74
N GLY A 308 -7.82 4.73 34.90
CA GLY A 308 -7.61 4.05 33.62
C GLY A 308 -7.03 4.97 32.55
N HIS A 309 -6.05 4.49 31.80
CA HIS A 309 -5.43 5.20 30.70
C HIS A 309 -6.43 5.47 29.57
N TYR A 310 -7.30 4.49 29.28
CA TYR A 310 -8.36 4.65 28.30
C TYR A 310 -9.33 5.77 28.70
N ARG A 311 -9.77 5.79 29.96
CA ARG A 311 -10.68 6.81 30.48
C ARG A 311 -10.08 8.21 30.36
N ALA A 312 -8.84 8.39 30.80
CA ALA A 312 -8.13 9.67 30.69
C ALA A 312 -8.02 10.13 29.22
N PHE A 313 -7.75 9.21 28.28
CA PHE A 313 -7.73 9.50 26.85
C PHE A 313 -9.09 9.96 26.32
N VAL A 314 -10.17 9.29 26.72
CA VAL A 314 -11.54 9.65 26.32
C VAL A 314 -11.94 11.03 26.87
N GLU A 315 -11.64 11.31 28.13
CA GLU A 315 -11.92 12.60 28.77
C GLU A 315 -11.16 13.75 28.07
N LEU A 316 -9.89 13.52 27.70
CA LEU A 316 -9.08 14.50 26.97
C LEU A 316 -9.62 14.75 25.54
N GLN A 317 -10.04 13.69 24.84
CA GLN A 317 -10.70 13.82 23.54
C GLN A 317 -12.03 14.58 23.63
N SER A 318 -12.82 14.34 24.68
CA SER A 318 -14.11 15.02 24.88
C SER A 318 -13.95 16.52 25.15
N SER A 319 -12.95 16.90 25.96
CA SER A 319 -12.67 18.31 26.30
C SER A 319 -12.09 19.11 25.13
N SER A 320 -11.31 18.47 24.26
CA SER A 320 -10.79 19.11 23.04
C SER A 320 -11.89 19.53 22.04
N LYS A 321 -13.06 18.88 22.05
CA LYS A 321 -14.22 19.28 21.24
C LYS A 321 -14.96 20.51 21.79
N THR A 322 -14.84 20.80 23.09
CA THR A 322 -15.54 21.93 23.75
C THR A 322 -14.74 23.23 23.67
N GLY A 323 -13.44 23.18 23.37
CA GLY A 323 -12.56 24.36 23.28
C GLY A 323 -12.49 25.04 21.90
N LEU A 324 -13.25 24.54 20.91
CA LEU A 324 -13.27 25.03 19.52
C LEU A 324 -14.66 25.56 19.08
N SER A 325 -15.58 25.75 20.02
CA SER A 325 -16.88 26.41 19.79
C SER A 325 -16.84 27.89 20.13
#